data_AF-U5EBX7-F1
#
_entry.id   AF-U5EBX7-F1
#
_cell.length_a   1.000
_cell.length_b   1.000
_cell.length_c   1.000
_cell.angle_alpha   90.00
_cell.angle_beta   90.00
_cell.angle_gamma   90.00
#
_symmetry.space_group_name_H-M   'P 1'
#
loop_
_entity.id
_entity.type
_entity.pdbx_description
1 polymer ?
#
loop_
_entity_poly.entity_id
_entity_poly.type
_entity_poly.pdbx_seq_one_letter_code
_entity_poly.pdbx_strand_id
1 'polypeptide(L)'
;MQRWVIGEVVRPGRYMTLLGLNPLRDRPCRERLEAGLAADARQITDAELRLLLELDWRPRLTAAWLIALDRRTEFRGELAELLLADEVVHAGWGYCFALARFGTTDDAEILVEYLAGDLRGRRRPSRTAAMHALLTIDAELATPFVEGFGYGRLPSAAEHLIDPLCAFAERIMGAAERA
;
A
#
# COMPACT_ATOMS: atom_id res chain seq x y z
N MET A 1 -18.35 -0.69 -9.21
CA MET A 1 -17.10 -1.46 -9.45
C MET A 1 -16.13 -0.80 -10.45
N GLN A 2 -16.48 -0.60 -11.74
CA GLN A 2 -15.56 0.00 -12.72
C GLN A 2 -15.09 1.42 -12.37
N ARG A 3 -15.96 2.22 -11.72
CA ARG A 3 -15.64 3.57 -11.22
C ARG A 3 -14.36 3.58 -10.38
N TRP A 4 -14.25 2.66 -9.41
CA TRP A 4 -13.13 2.63 -8.47
C TRP A 4 -11.81 2.24 -9.16
N VAL A 5 -11.85 1.25 -10.06
CA VAL A 5 -10.66 0.62 -10.66
C VAL A 5 -10.09 1.40 -11.85
N ILE A 6 -10.96 2.05 -12.64
CA ILE A 6 -10.55 2.82 -13.82
C ILE A 6 -10.40 4.30 -13.48
N GLY A 7 -11.23 4.85 -12.59
CA GLY A 7 -11.34 6.28 -12.34
C GLY A 7 -11.89 7.04 -13.56
N GLU A 8 -12.58 8.16 -13.33
CA GLU A 8 -13.18 8.94 -14.43
C GLU A 8 -12.14 9.68 -15.29
N VAL A 9 -10.93 9.88 -14.76
CA VAL A 9 -9.97 10.88 -15.27
C VAL A 9 -8.69 10.30 -15.87
N VAL A 10 -8.40 9.01 -15.68
CA VAL A 10 -7.06 8.45 -15.99
C VAL A 10 -7.11 7.34 -17.04
N ARG A 11 -6.28 7.48 -18.09
CA ARG A 11 -5.96 6.40 -19.04
C ARG A 11 -4.44 6.17 -19.13
N PRO A 12 -3.95 4.92 -19.15
CA PRO A 12 -4.70 3.68 -18.86
C PRO A 12 -5.14 3.65 -17.38
N GLY A 13 -6.26 2.99 -17.06
CA GLY A 13 -7.05 3.17 -15.82
C GLY A 13 -6.28 3.25 -14.49
N ARG A 14 -6.94 3.80 -13.45
CA ARG A 14 -6.38 4.13 -12.13
C ARG A 14 -5.43 3.07 -11.56
N TYR A 15 -5.75 1.78 -11.65
CA TYR A 15 -4.87 0.70 -11.17
C TYR A 15 -3.43 0.77 -11.71
N MET A 16 -3.22 1.22 -12.95
CA MET A 16 -1.87 1.41 -13.51
C MET A 16 -1.13 2.58 -12.85
N THR A 17 -1.88 3.60 -12.44
CA THR A 17 -1.34 4.73 -11.69
C THR A 17 -0.99 4.36 -10.27
N LEU A 18 -1.70 3.42 -9.66
CA LEU A 18 -1.47 2.94 -8.30
C LEU A 18 -0.39 1.84 -8.20
N LEU A 19 0.11 1.37 -9.34
CA LEU A 19 1.10 0.29 -9.35
C LEU A 19 2.49 0.82 -8.90
N GLY A 20 3.00 0.28 -7.79
CA GLY A 20 4.32 0.66 -7.26
C GLY A 20 4.40 2.14 -6.89
N LEU A 21 5.46 2.81 -7.35
CA LEU A 21 5.72 4.23 -7.09
C LEU A 21 5.12 5.18 -8.12
N ASN A 22 4.29 4.67 -9.03
CA ASN A 22 3.68 5.48 -10.07
C ASN A 22 2.96 6.73 -9.53
N PRO A 23 2.30 6.73 -8.37
CA PRO A 23 1.63 7.94 -7.85
C PRO A 23 2.56 9.12 -7.56
N LEU A 24 3.86 8.86 -7.34
CA LEU A 24 4.86 9.90 -7.09
C LEU A 24 5.37 10.56 -8.39
N ARG A 25 5.08 9.96 -9.55
CA ARG A 25 5.53 10.50 -10.83
C ARG A 25 4.78 11.78 -11.17
N ASP A 26 5.54 12.80 -11.55
CA ASP A 26 4.98 14.01 -12.12
C ASP A 26 4.21 13.70 -13.41
N ARG A 27 3.05 14.34 -13.57
CA ARG A 27 2.11 14.03 -14.65
C ARG A 27 1.10 15.16 -14.88
N PRO A 28 0.61 15.30 -16.13
CA PRO A 28 -0.53 16.17 -16.40
C PRO A 28 -1.73 15.82 -15.51
N CYS A 29 -2.45 16.83 -15.04
CA CYS A 29 -3.64 16.68 -14.18
C CYS A 29 -3.37 15.98 -12.82
N ARG A 30 -2.14 16.01 -12.30
CA ARG A 30 -1.77 15.41 -11.00
C ARG A 30 -2.72 15.80 -9.87
N GLU A 31 -3.00 17.09 -9.71
CA GLU A 31 -3.87 17.61 -8.65
C GLU A 31 -5.30 17.03 -8.72
N ARG A 32 -5.88 16.97 -9.93
CA ARG A 32 -7.22 16.41 -10.14
C ARG A 32 -7.29 14.92 -9.84
N LEU A 33 -6.24 14.18 -10.21
CA LEU A 33 -6.11 12.77 -9.88
C LEU A 33 -6.04 12.56 -8.36
N GLU A 34 -5.20 13.33 -7.68
CA GLU A 34 -5.00 13.25 -6.24
C GLU A 34 -6.29 13.59 -5.49
N ALA A 35 -6.96 14.67 -5.87
CA ALA A 35 -8.26 15.06 -5.29
C ALA A 35 -9.32 13.97 -5.51
N GLY A 36 -9.41 13.42 -6.73
CA GLY A 36 -10.34 12.33 -7.03
C GLY A 36 -10.02 11.04 -6.26
N LEU A 37 -8.74 10.75 -6.00
CA LEU A 37 -8.32 9.60 -5.22
C LEU A 37 -8.65 9.77 -3.74
N ALA A 38 -8.40 10.95 -3.17
CA ALA A 38 -8.77 11.27 -1.79
C ALA A 38 -10.30 11.24 -1.58
N ALA A 39 -11.07 11.82 -2.52
CA ALA A 39 -12.53 11.78 -2.48
C ALA A 39 -13.05 10.34 -2.54
N ASP A 40 -12.52 9.52 -3.44
CA ASP A 40 -12.94 8.14 -3.58
C ASP A 40 -12.57 7.29 -2.35
N ALA A 41 -11.43 7.55 -1.71
CA ALA A 41 -11.03 6.87 -0.48
C ALA A 41 -12.02 7.12 0.67
N ARG A 42 -12.58 8.34 0.76
CA ARG A 42 -13.61 8.68 1.76
C ARG A 42 -15.00 8.14 1.43
N GLN A 43 -15.33 8.05 0.14
CA GLN A 43 -16.68 7.71 -0.30
C GLN A 43 -16.94 6.21 -0.40
N ILE A 44 -15.91 5.41 -0.69
CA ILE A 44 -16.08 3.96 -0.85
C ILE A 44 -16.51 3.32 0.47
N THR A 45 -17.47 2.39 0.40
CA THR A 45 -17.95 1.68 1.59
C THR A 45 -17.09 0.46 1.91
N ASP A 46 -17.16 -0.02 3.16
CA ASP A 46 -16.41 -1.21 3.55
C ASP A 46 -16.86 -2.47 2.81
N ALA A 47 -18.16 -2.56 2.50
CA ALA A 47 -18.71 -3.66 1.70
C ALA A 47 -18.15 -3.65 0.27
N GLU A 48 -18.01 -2.47 -0.34
CA GLU A 48 -17.39 -2.34 -1.65
C GLU A 48 -15.89 -2.67 -1.62
N LEU A 49 -15.18 -2.26 -0.56
CA LEU A 49 -13.77 -2.63 -0.37
C LEU A 49 -13.58 -4.14 -0.28
N ARG A 50 -14.41 -4.84 0.52
CA ARG A 50 -14.37 -6.31 0.61
C ARG A 50 -14.63 -6.97 -0.74
N LEU A 51 -15.67 -6.52 -1.46
CA LEU A 51 -15.93 -7.00 -2.83
C LEU A 51 -14.72 -6.79 -3.76
N LEU A 52 -14.04 -5.65 -3.69
CA LEU A 52 -12.84 -5.40 -4.50
C LEU A 52 -11.66 -6.32 -4.11
N LEU A 53 -11.55 -6.69 -2.83
CA LEU A 53 -10.51 -7.60 -2.34
C LEU A 53 -10.71 -9.06 -2.79
N GLU A 54 -11.94 -9.47 -3.10
CA GLU A 54 -12.24 -10.83 -3.58
C GLU A 54 -11.88 -11.06 -5.06
N LEU A 55 -11.69 -9.99 -5.83
CA LEU A 55 -11.55 -10.03 -7.29
C LEU A 55 -10.11 -10.24 -7.78
N ASP A 56 -9.80 -9.92 -9.05
CA ASP A 56 -8.45 -10.02 -9.61
C ASP A 56 -7.51 -8.93 -9.05
N TRP A 57 -6.29 -8.89 -9.55
CA TRP A 57 -5.23 -8.07 -8.97
C TRP A 57 -5.46 -6.55 -9.07
N ARG A 58 -6.24 -6.07 -10.06
CA ARG A 58 -6.46 -4.62 -10.26
C ARG A 58 -7.44 -4.04 -9.23
N PRO A 59 -8.63 -4.63 -9.01
CA PRO A 59 -9.50 -4.30 -7.88
C PRO A 59 -8.79 -4.43 -6.54
N ARG A 60 -8.05 -5.52 -6.30
CA ARG A 60 -7.31 -5.73 -5.04
C ARG A 60 -6.30 -4.61 -4.76
N LEU A 61 -5.48 -4.27 -5.75
CA LEU A 61 -4.52 -3.16 -5.65
C LEU A 61 -5.24 -1.84 -5.35
N THR A 62 -6.36 -1.58 -6.03
CA THR A 62 -7.15 -0.36 -5.83
C THR A 62 -7.72 -0.30 -4.42
N ALA A 63 -8.32 -1.39 -3.93
CA ALA A 63 -8.87 -1.47 -2.58
C ALA A 63 -7.81 -1.21 -1.52
N ALA A 64 -6.66 -1.88 -1.63
CA ALA A 64 -5.54 -1.70 -0.70
C ALA A 64 -5.06 -0.24 -0.63
N TRP A 65 -5.03 0.44 -1.78
CA TRP A 65 -4.71 1.87 -1.83
C TRP A 65 -5.76 2.75 -1.15
N LEU A 66 -7.05 2.52 -1.38
CA LEU A 66 -8.11 3.31 -0.75
C LEU A 66 -8.14 3.08 0.77
N ILE A 67 -7.93 1.84 1.22
CA ILE A 67 -7.75 1.47 2.63
C ILE A 67 -6.56 2.21 3.25
N ALA A 68 -5.41 2.23 2.58
CA ALA A 68 -4.19 2.88 3.05
C ALA A 68 -4.33 4.40 3.17
N LEU A 69 -5.04 5.03 2.23
CA LEU A 69 -5.27 6.47 2.21
C LEU A 69 -6.13 6.91 3.38
N ASP A 70 -7.25 6.23 3.59
CA ASP A 70 -8.24 6.55 4.63
C ASP A 70 -7.92 5.89 5.98
N ARG A 71 -6.78 5.17 6.09
CA ARG A 71 -6.31 4.48 7.31
C ARG A 71 -7.36 3.54 7.94
N ARG A 72 -8.01 2.72 7.12
CA ARG A 72 -9.04 1.78 7.56
C ARG A 72 -8.47 0.52 8.21
N THR A 73 -8.03 0.65 9.45
CA THR A 73 -7.35 -0.41 10.23
C THR A 73 -8.19 -1.67 10.46
N GLU A 74 -9.51 -1.59 10.32
CA GLU A 74 -10.42 -2.73 10.41
C GLU A 74 -10.18 -3.79 9.32
N PHE A 75 -9.50 -3.42 8.22
CA PHE A 75 -9.10 -4.34 7.16
C PHE A 75 -7.75 -5.03 7.40
N ARG A 76 -7.07 -4.76 8.53
CA ARG A 76 -5.74 -5.33 8.81
C ARG A 76 -5.71 -6.85 8.66
N GLY A 77 -6.72 -7.54 9.20
CA GLY A 77 -6.83 -9.00 9.12
C GLY A 77 -6.94 -9.49 7.68
N GLU A 78 -7.88 -8.94 6.91
CA GLU A 78 -8.05 -9.32 5.50
C GLU A 78 -6.79 -9.02 4.66
N LEU A 79 -6.11 -7.90 4.91
CA LEU A 79 -4.86 -7.56 4.21
C LEU A 79 -3.71 -8.50 4.58
N ALA A 80 -3.62 -8.91 5.85
CA ALA A 80 -2.62 -9.87 6.31
C ALA A 80 -2.80 -11.23 5.64
N GLU A 81 -4.03 -11.76 5.64
CA GLU A 81 -4.37 -13.03 4.99
C GLU A 81 -4.01 -13.00 3.50
N LEU A 82 -4.37 -11.93 2.79
CA LEU A 82 -4.08 -11.77 1.37
C LEU A 82 -2.57 -11.61 1.07
N LEU A 83 -1.83 -10.96 1.97
CA LEU A 83 -0.38 -10.81 1.83
C LEU A 83 0.33 -12.16 2.05
N LEU A 84 -0.04 -12.88 3.12
CA LEU A 84 0.55 -14.18 3.48
C LEU A 84 0.24 -15.27 2.45
N ALA A 85 -0.93 -15.22 1.81
CA ALA A 85 -1.27 -16.13 0.72
C ALA A 85 -0.36 -15.96 -0.52
N ASP A 86 0.27 -14.79 -0.72
CA ASP A 86 1.17 -14.43 -1.85
C ASP A 86 0.61 -14.80 -3.25
N GLU A 87 -0.71 -14.89 -3.40
CA GLU A 87 -1.35 -15.38 -4.63
C GLU A 87 -1.22 -14.37 -5.79
N VAL A 88 -1.14 -13.08 -5.46
CA VAL A 88 -1.31 -11.99 -6.42
C VAL A 88 -0.12 -11.02 -6.41
N VAL A 89 0.76 -11.17 -7.40
CA VAL A 89 2.07 -10.48 -7.52
C VAL A 89 1.97 -8.94 -7.42
N HIS A 90 0.94 -8.32 -8.00
CA HIS A 90 0.85 -6.87 -8.10
C HIS A 90 0.14 -6.21 -6.91
N ALA A 91 -0.76 -6.93 -6.22
CA ALA A 91 -1.56 -6.37 -5.13
C ALA A 91 -0.76 -6.25 -3.82
N GLY A 92 0.26 -7.11 -3.62
CA GLY A 92 1.07 -7.10 -2.40
C GLY A 92 1.77 -5.76 -2.10
N TRP A 93 2.05 -4.94 -3.12
CA TRP A 93 2.55 -3.58 -2.90
C TRP A 93 1.53 -2.69 -2.17
N GLY A 94 0.26 -2.80 -2.54
CA GLY A 94 -0.82 -2.05 -1.88
C GLY A 94 -1.01 -2.50 -0.43
N TYR A 95 -0.89 -3.80 -0.15
CA TYR A 95 -1.02 -4.35 1.20
C TYR A 95 0.09 -3.85 2.12
N CYS A 96 1.35 -3.93 1.68
CA CYS A 96 2.48 -3.42 2.45
C CYS A 96 2.36 -1.90 2.69
N PHE A 97 1.88 -1.15 1.70
CA PHE A 97 1.62 0.27 1.85
C PHE A 97 0.53 0.56 2.91
N ALA A 98 -0.57 -0.19 2.90
CA ALA A 98 -1.62 -0.05 3.91
C ALA A 98 -1.12 -0.36 5.33
N LEU A 99 -0.37 -1.46 5.51
CA LEU A 99 0.21 -1.83 6.81
C LEU A 99 1.18 -0.77 7.33
N ALA A 100 2.02 -0.20 6.45
CA ALA A 100 2.88 0.93 6.81
C ALA A 100 2.10 2.19 7.22
N ARG A 101 0.94 2.43 6.59
CA ARG A 101 0.06 3.56 6.93
C ARG A 101 -0.64 3.41 8.28
N PHE A 102 -0.87 2.16 8.71
CA PHE A 102 -1.44 1.84 10.01
C PHE A 102 -0.39 1.99 11.12
N GLY A 103 0.84 1.58 10.87
CA GLY A 103 2.00 2.01 11.67
C GLY A 103 2.11 1.40 13.07
N THR A 104 1.43 0.29 13.35
CA THR A 104 1.43 -0.35 14.68
C THR A 104 2.39 -1.53 14.76
N THR A 105 2.67 -1.99 15.99
CA THR A 105 3.43 -3.22 16.22
C THR A 105 2.79 -4.42 15.55
N ASP A 106 1.47 -4.56 15.58
CA ASP A 106 0.74 -5.64 14.90
C ASP A 106 1.03 -5.66 13.39
N ASP A 107 1.13 -4.47 12.77
CA ASP A 107 1.43 -4.32 11.34
C ASP A 107 2.87 -4.77 11.04
N ALA A 108 3.81 -4.44 11.92
CA ALA A 108 5.20 -4.90 11.82
C ALA A 108 5.30 -6.43 11.95
N GLU A 109 4.56 -7.04 12.87
CA GLU A 109 4.54 -8.50 13.06
C GLU A 109 4.03 -9.23 11.81
N ILE A 110 2.98 -8.72 11.17
CA ILE A 110 2.47 -9.26 9.90
C ILE A 110 3.55 -9.21 8.80
N LEU A 111 4.27 -8.08 8.70
CA LEU A 111 5.34 -7.92 7.72
C LEU A 111 6.53 -8.84 8.01
N VAL A 112 6.88 -9.01 9.28
CA VAL A 112 7.92 -9.95 9.73
C VAL A 112 7.53 -11.38 9.36
N GLU A 113 6.29 -11.80 9.61
CA GLU A 113 5.80 -13.12 9.26
C GLU A 113 5.90 -13.37 7.75
N TYR A 114 5.41 -12.43 6.93
CA TYR A 114 5.53 -12.50 5.48
C TYR A 114 6.99 -12.58 5.01
N LEU A 115 7.88 -11.81 5.63
CA LEU A 115 9.30 -11.82 5.32
C LEU A 115 10.01 -13.10 5.79
N ALA A 116 9.55 -13.73 6.87
CA ALA A 116 10.11 -14.97 7.40
C ALA A 116 9.71 -16.22 6.60
N GLY A 117 8.58 -16.16 5.88
CA GLY A 117 8.07 -17.25 5.05
C GLY A 117 9.08 -17.80 4.02
N ASP A 118 9.01 -19.12 3.77
CA ASP A 118 9.93 -19.88 2.91
C ASP A 118 9.68 -19.67 1.40
N LEU A 119 9.54 -18.41 0.98
CA LEU A 119 9.50 -18.02 -0.43
C LEU A 119 10.91 -17.91 -1.04
N ARG A 120 11.88 -18.65 -0.47
CA ARG A 120 13.31 -18.68 -0.84
C ARG A 120 13.48 -19.17 -2.28
N GLY A 121 13.31 -18.25 -3.23
CA GLY A 121 13.45 -18.52 -4.67
C GLY A 121 12.60 -17.63 -5.57
N ARG A 122 11.55 -16.97 -5.04
CA ARG A 122 10.73 -16.05 -5.82
C ARG A 122 11.03 -14.61 -5.45
N ARG A 123 11.75 -13.89 -6.32
CA ARG A 123 12.00 -12.45 -6.16
C ARG A 123 10.70 -11.68 -6.46
N ARG A 124 9.80 -11.64 -5.47
CA ARG A 124 8.50 -10.96 -5.57
C ARG A 124 8.66 -9.47 -5.32
N PRO A 125 8.02 -8.59 -6.12
CA PRO A 125 8.00 -7.14 -5.86
C PRO A 125 7.45 -6.76 -4.49
N SER A 126 6.48 -7.53 -3.97
CA SER A 126 5.86 -7.36 -2.65
C SER A 126 6.83 -7.58 -1.49
N ARG A 127 7.86 -8.42 -1.66
CA ARG A 127 8.88 -8.65 -0.62
C ARG A 127 9.75 -7.42 -0.40
N THR A 128 10.11 -6.72 -1.47
CA THR A 128 10.79 -5.41 -1.37
C THR A 128 9.86 -4.40 -0.70
N ALA A 129 8.59 -4.32 -1.10
CA ALA A 129 7.62 -3.42 -0.46
C ALA A 129 7.44 -3.71 1.04
N ALA A 130 7.39 -4.99 1.44
CA ALA A 130 7.27 -5.38 2.84
C ALA A 130 8.48 -4.95 3.67
N MET A 131 9.69 -5.09 3.12
CA MET A 131 10.90 -4.63 3.78
C MET A 131 10.91 -3.10 3.97
N HIS A 132 10.49 -2.34 2.96
CA HIS A 132 10.38 -0.89 3.08
C HIS A 132 9.29 -0.46 4.05
N ALA A 133 8.13 -1.14 4.04
CA ALA A 133 7.07 -0.89 5.01
C ALA A 133 7.56 -1.14 6.45
N LEU A 134 8.32 -2.20 6.68
CA LEU A 134 8.87 -2.50 8.00
C LEU A 134 9.89 -1.44 8.44
N LEU A 135 10.74 -0.96 7.53
CA LEU A 135 11.66 0.16 7.80
C LEU A 135 10.91 1.45 8.15
N THR A 136 9.79 1.74 7.47
CA THR A 136 8.92 2.89 7.79
C THR A 136 8.42 2.78 9.23
N ILE A 137 7.87 1.61 9.60
CA ILE A 137 7.31 1.38 10.94
C ILE A 137 8.41 1.44 12.01
N ASP A 138 9.57 0.82 11.76
CA ASP A 138 10.72 0.87 12.68
C ASP A 138 11.18 2.29 12.96
N ALA A 139 11.22 3.15 11.94
CA ALA A 139 11.58 4.55 12.09
C ALA A 139 10.54 5.34 12.91
N GLU A 140 9.25 5.04 12.75
CA GLU A 140 8.17 5.72 13.48
C GLU A 140 8.06 5.24 14.94
N LEU A 141 8.26 3.94 15.20
CA LEU A 141 8.14 3.34 16.53
C LEU A 141 9.46 3.27 17.30
N ALA A 142 10.58 3.64 16.67
CA ALA A 142 11.94 3.44 17.19
C ALA A 142 12.21 1.98 17.60
N THR A 143 11.74 1.04 16.78
CA THR A 143 11.91 -0.41 16.97
C THR A 143 12.96 -0.98 16.00
N PRO A 144 13.56 -2.14 16.32
CA PRO A 144 14.56 -2.77 15.45
C PRO A 144 14.03 -4.05 14.75
N PHE A 145 12.76 -4.12 14.33
CA PHE A 145 12.21 -5.36 13.73
C PHE A 145 13.01 -5.82 12.50
N VAL A 146 13.54 -4.87 11.72
CA VAL A 146 14.32 -5.15 10.52
C VAL A 146 15.66 -5.82 10.81
N GLU A 147 16.23 -5.62 12.01
CA GLU A 147 17.55 -6.16 12.38
C GLU A 147 17.57 -7.70 12.36
N GLY A 148 16.41 -8.33 12.61
CA GLY A 148 16.22 -9.78 12.54
C GLY A 148 16.44 -10.40 11.15
N PHE A 149 16.42 -9.60 10.07
CA PHE A 149 16.61 -10.09 8.69
C PHE A 149 18.05 -9.98 8.18
N GLY A 150 18.93 -9.27 8.91
CA GLY A 150 20.35 -9.06 8.61
C GLY A 150 20.62 -8.02 7.52
N TYR A 151 21.63 -7.17 7.73
CA TYR A 151 21.99 -6.03 6.86
C TYR A 151 22.17 -6.35 5.37
N GLY A 152 22.54 -7.59 5.01
CA GLY A 152 22.70 -8.01 3.62
C GLY A 152 21.40 -8.22 2.84
N ARG A 153 20.24 -8.19 3.50
CA ARG A 153 18.90 -8.28 2.88
C ARG A 153 18.14 -6.96 2.89
N LEU A 154 18.68 -5.92 3.50
CA LEU A 154 18.05 -4.61 3.55
C LEU A 154 18.29 -3.88 2.22
N PRO A 155 17.23 -3.31 1.61
CA PRO A 155 17.41 -2.35 0.53
C PRO A 155 18.16 -1.13 1.05
N SER A 156 18.89 -0.44 0.17
CA SER A 156 19.70 0.70 0.63
C SER A 156 18.82 1.82 1.18
N ALA A 157 19.32 2.59 2.15
CA ALA A 157 18.62 3.75 2.70
C ALA A 157 18.30 4.85 1.66
N ALA A 158 18.85 4.76 0.44
CA ALA A 158 18.49 5.64 -0.67
C ALA A 158 17.16 5.22 -1.35
N GLU A 159 16.61 4.08 -0.97
CA GLU A 159 15.46 3.45 -1.63
C GLU A 159 14.25 3.34 -0.69
N HIS A 160 14.02 4.19 0.32
CA HIS A 160 12.76 4.14 1.09
C HIS A 160 11.57 4.38 0.16
N LEU A 161 10.97 3.30 -0.35
CA LEU A 161 9.94 3.39 -1.38
C LEU A 161 8.56 3.64 -0.78
N ILE A 162 8.33 3.21 0.47
CA ILE A 162 7.06 3.35 1.16
C ILE A 162 6.94 4.69 1.89
N ASP A 163 8.00 5.22 2.52
CA ASP A 163 7.93 6.52 3.23
C ASP A 163 7.42 7.67 2.34
N PRO A 164 7.88 7.84 1.08
CA PRO A 164 7.36 8.87 0.19
C PRO A 164 5.89 8.64 -0.20
N LEU A 165 5.43 7.37 -0.23
CA LEU A 165 4.00 7.06 -0.43
C LEU A 165 3.17 7.40 0.81
N CYS A 166 3.70 7.17 2.02
CA CYS A 166 3.07 7.61 3.26
C CYS A 166 2.97 9.13 3.32
N ALA A 167 4.05 9.86 3.02
CA ALA A 167 4.05 11.32 2.93
C ALA A 167 3.09 11.83 1.84
N PHE A 168 3.03 11.14 0.70
CA PHE A 168 2.05 11.43 -0.35
C PHE A 168 0.61 11.29 0.16
N ALA A 169 0.29 10.21 0.87
CA ALA A 169 -1.03 9.96 1.43
C ALA A 169 -1.45 11.05 2.42
N GLU A 170 -0.58 11.37 3.38
CA GLU A 170 -0.80 12.45 4.34
C GLU A 170 -1.11 13.78 3.65
N ARG A 171 -0.33 14.11 2.62
CA ARG A 171 -0.53 15.36 1.88
C ARG A 171 -1.88 15.41 1.17
N ILE A 172 -2.26 14.35 0.43
CA ILE A 172 -3.49 14.38 -0.36
C ILE A 172 -4.74 14.26 0.51
N MET A 173 -4.66 13.54 1.63
CA MET A 173 -5.76 13.42 2.57
C MET A 173 -5.93 14.70 3.40
N GLY A 174 -4.84 15.31 3.88
CA GLY A 174 -4.90 16.58 4.62
C GLY A 174 -5.18 17.82 3.76
N ALA A 175 -4.85 17.81 2.46
CA ALA A 175 -5.23 18.89 1.55
C ALA A 175 -6.75 18.90 1.27
N ALA A 176 -7.37 17.73 1.22
CA ALA A 176 -8.81 17.58 1.00
C ALA A 176 -9.66 17.88 2.26
N GLU A 177 -9.06 18.15 3.42
CA GLU A 177 -9.77 18.62 4.63
C GLU A 177 -9.88 20.16 4.69
N ARG A 178 -9.08 20.88 3.89
CA ARG A 178 -8.99 22.34 3.88
C ARG A 178 -9.72 23.00 2.69
N ALA A 179 -10.41 22.20 1.87
CA ALA A 179 -11.17 22.62 0.69
C ALA A 179 -12.65 22.32 0.90
#